data_AF-A0A2A5D9N8-F1
#
_entry.id   AF-A0A2A5D9N8-F1
#
_cell.length_a   1.000
_cell.length_b   1.000
_cell.length_c   1.000
_cell.angle_alpha   90.00
_cell.angle_beta   90.00
_cell.angle_gamma   90.00
#
_symmetry.space_group_name_H-M   'P 1'
#
loop_
_entity.id
_entity.type
_entity.pdbx_description
1 polymer ?
#
loop_
_entity_poly.entity_id
_entity_poly.type
_entity_poly.pdbx_seq_one_letter_code
_entity_poly.pdbx_strand_id
1 'polypeptide(L)'
;MTGDEAQGKSALDSALLFLSREAPLLAALLDCYLTPSARQALARAAGRRKAGSLSAALRVAQILPDHPKLRKAVVQALWDALPEQRQAAEFALEDAEKQASQVLLSALAFDLVAGDTESRDRLKKNLEAWKDLLPEKLETEEASGASGGASTAKQKAKPVTPLGQTTEEKVIGLKEQLLESRRALAQMEEEIGRERGRRTELKEQLGDAVAERRDAENRAANWKRKLADSSSASEREKALVDEAVDARQRQHLAEQKLDLLSWERDDLRACLEDRDRFYAVEEEEVPSFHNRPLLQKEQDLAALIANTGLPFRVLVVGGGEPQYRHHDKLQEYAEVMGFTSTWRMAEYVSWHKEMDKLGTDMNTRYDALVILHWNRTTFTKKAREVCNQAGQKPCITCYYEGFTSLRETLQECLRQLLGRAR
;
A
#
# COMPACT_ATOMS: atom_id res chain seq x y z
N MET A 1 -24.84 9.11 -41.10
CA MET A 1 -23.91 9.56 -40.04
C MET A 1 -22.58 9.84 -40.72
N THR A 2 -22.12 11.08 -40.67
CA THR A 2 -20.77 11.44 -41.14
C THR A 2 -19.74 10.71 -40.26
N GLY A 3 -18.57 10.35 -40.79
CA GLY A 3 -17.55 9.59 -40.05
C GLY A 3 -17.17 10.24 -38.70
N ASP A 4 -17.13 11.57 -38.69
CA ASP A 4 -16.81 12.39 -37.51
C ASP A 4 -17.86 12.29 -36.39
N GLU A 5 -19.13 12.10 -36.73
CA GLU A 5 -20.21 11.98 -35.74
C GLU A 5 -20.12 10.65 -34.98
N ALA A 6 -19.81 9.56 -35.70
CA ALA A 6 -19.65 8.24 -35.09
C ALA A 6 -18.40 8.19 -34.21
N GLN A 7 -17.29 8.80 -34.67
CA GLN A 7 -16.05 8.87 -33.90
C GLN A 7 -16.21 9.71 -32.63
N GLY A 8 -16.86 10.87 -32.71
CA GLY A 8 -17.09 11.72 -31.55
C GLY A 8 -18.04 11.10 -30.52
N LYS A 9 -19.12 10.42 -30.95
CA LYS A 9 -19.99 9.66 -30.02
C LYS A 9 -19.26 8.50 -29.35
N SER A 10 -18.32 7.85 -30.05
CA SER A 10 -17.47 6.80 -29.47
C SER A 10 -16.46 7.36 -28.47
N ALA A 11 -15.88 8.53 -28.75
CA ALA A 11 -14.98 9.22 -27.81
C ALA A 11 -15.72 9.61 -26.53
N LEU A 12 -16.96 10.10 -26.67
CA LEU A 12 -17.81 10.48 -25.56
C LEU A 12 -18.26 9.28 -24.72
N ASP A 13 -18.60 8.15 -25.33
CA ASP A 13 -18.86 6.88 -24.61
C ASP A 13 -17.64 6.44 -23.78
N SER A 14 -16.44 6.55 -24.35
CA SER A 14 -15.19 6.23 -23.66
C SER A 14 -14.88 7.20 -22.51
N ALA A 15 -15.11 8.50 -22.70
CA ALA A 15 -14.93 9.53 -21.67
C ALA A 15 -15.91 9.34 -20.51
N LEU A 16 -17.16 8.98 -20.80
CA LEU A 16 -18.16 8.67 -19.77
C LEU A 16 -17.78 7.45 -18.92
N LEU A 17 -17.23 6.39 -19.54
CA LEU A 17 -16.72 5.22 -18.81
C LEU A 17 -15.46 5.52 -17.98
N PHE A 18 -14.64 6.46 -18.44
CA PHE A 18 -13.51 6.95 -17.68
C PHE A 18 -13.97 7.73 -16.43
N LEU A 19 -14.89 8.69 -16.62
CA LEU A 19 -15.44 9.52 -15.54
C LEU A 19 -16.38 8.76 -14.60
N SER A 20 -16.99 7.66 -15.03
CA SER A 20 -17.86 6.86 -14.16
C SER A 20 -17.12 6.19 -12.98
N ARG A 21 -15.78 6.19 -13.01
CA ARG A 21 -14.94 5.81 -11.87
C ARG A 21 -15.08 6.79 -10.69
N GLU A 22 -15.53 8.01 -10.97
CA GLU A 22 -15.70 9.11 -10.02
C GLU A 22 -17.09 9.73 -10.23
N ALA A 23 -18.12 9.01 -9.77
CA ALA A 23 -19.53 9.35 -9.95
C ALA A 23 -19.91 10.81 -9.61
N PRO A 24 -19.32 11.49 -8.60
CA PRO A 24 -19.58 12.91 -8.35
C PRO A 24 -19.13 13.83 -9.49
N LEU A 25 -17.99 13.57 -10.14
CA LEU A 25 -17.49 14.38 -11.26
C LEU A 25 -18.33 14.15 -12.51
N LEU A 26 -18.72 12.90 -12.76
CA LEU A 26 -19.66 12.58 -13.83
C LEU A 26 -21.01 13.25 -13.59
N ALA A 27 -21.49 13.31 -12.34
CA ALA A 27 -22.72 14.03 -12.00
C ALA A 27 -22.60 15.53 -12.28
N ALA A 28 -21.50 16.17 -11.86
CA ALA A 28 -21.25 17.59 -12.14
C ALA A 28 -21.23 17.88 -13.65
N LEU A 29 -20.61 17.00 -14.45
CA LEU A 29 -20.61 17.14 -15.91
C LEU A 29 -22.03 17.05 -16.50
N LEU A 30 -22.84 16.10 -16.04
CA LEU A 30 -24.23 15.98 -16.46
C LEU A 30 -25.06 17.20 -16.01
N ASP A 31 -24.76 17.77 -14.85
CA ASP A 31 -25.42 18.97 -14.35
C ASP A 31 -25.11 20.21 -15.19
N CYS A 32 -23.91 20.27 -15.78
CA CYS A 32 -23.45 21.37 -16.64
C CYS A 32 -24.09 21.37 -18.03
N TYR A 33 -24.24 20.20 -18.66
CA TYR A 33 -24.68 20.11 -20.05
C TYR A 33 -26.14 19.71 -20.21
N LEU A 34 -26.74 19.03 -19.24
CA LEU A 34 -28.11 18.53 -19.38
C LEU A 34 -29.09 19.36 -18.56
N THR A 35 -30.21 19.70 -19.20
CA THR A 35 -31.33 20.35 -18.53
C THR A 35 -31.87 19.48 -17.39
N PRO A 36 -32.46 20.07 -16.33
CA PRO A 36 -33.06 19.30 -15.24
C PRO A 36 -34.12 18.29 -15.72
N SER A 37 -34.88 18.64 -16.76
CA SER A 37 -35.88 17.75 -17.38
C SER A 37 -35.23 16.55 -18.08
N ALA A 38 -34.16 16.76 -18.85
CA ALA A 38 -33.38 15.69 -19.48
C ALA A 38 -32.74 14.77 -18.43
N ARG A 39 -32.14 15.33 -17.37
CA ARG A 39 -31.58 14.56 -16.24
C ARG A 39 -32.64 13.71 -15.55
N GLN A 40 -33.83 14.25 -15.30
CA GLN A 40 -34.94 13.49 -14.70
C GLN A 40 -35.45 12.38 -15.63
N ALA A 41 -35.55 12.63 -16.94
CA ALA A 41 -35.95 11.62 -17.91
C ALA A 41 -34.94 10.45 -17.97
N LEU A 42 -33.65 10.75 -18.01
CA LEU A 42 -32.56 9.76 -17.97
C LEU A 42 -32.55 9.00 -16.64
N ALA A 43 -32.74 9.69 -15.51
CA ALA A 43 -32.82 9.07 -14.19
C ALA A 43 -34.05 8.15 -14.03
N ARG A 44 -35.17 8.45 -14.70
CA ARG A 44 -36.35 7.56 -14.76
C ARG A 44 -36.07 6.33 -15.64
N ALA A 45 -35.40 6.52 -16.77
CA ALA A 45 -34.97 5.43 -17.66
C ALA A 45 -33.96 4.47 -16.99
N ALA A 46 -33.19 4.96 -16.02
CA ALA A 46 -32.27 4.17 -15.19
C ALA A 46 -32.98 3.25 -14.17
N GLY A 47 -34.31 3.32 -14.03
CA GLY A 47 -35.10 2.44 -13.16
C GLY A 47 -35.38 2.98 -11.76
N ARG A 48 -36.35 2.36 -11.05
CA ARG A 48 -36.78 2.77 -9.70
C ARG A 48 -35.86 2.19 -8.62
N ARG A 49 -34.94 2.99 -8.06
CA ARG A 49 -34.37 2.77 -6.72
C ARG A 49 -35.03 3.71 -5.70
N LYS A 50 -35.09 3.27 -4.43
CA LYS A 50 -35.77 3.96 -3.31
C LYS A 50 -35.47 5.46 -3.30
N ALA A 51 -36.51 6.26 -3.08
CA ALA A 51 -36.39 7.69 -2.86
C ALA A 51 -35.53 7.95 -1.61
N GLY A 52 -34.38 8.55 -1.84
CA GLY A 52 -33.41 9.05 -0.87
C GLY A 52 -32.48 10.01 -1.61
N SER A 53 -31.99 11.03 -0.90
CA SER A 53 -31.46 12.36 -1.32
C SER A 53 -30.35 12.45 -2.40
N LEU A 54 -30.31 11.58 -3.41
CA LEU A 54 -29.35 11.65 -4.51
C LEU A 54 -29.93 12.47 -5.68
N SER A 55 -29.16 13.43 -6.19
CA SER A 55 -29.54 14.22 -7.37
C SER A 55 -29.77 13.32 -8.60
N ALA A 56 -30.57 13.79 -9.56
CA ALA A 56 -30.88 13.03 -10.77
C ALA A 56 -29.61 12.66 -11.56
N ALA A 57 -28.64 13.58 -11.64
CA ALA A 57 -27.35 13.33 -12.30
C ALA A 57 -26.50 12.29 -11.57
N LEU A 58 -26.42 12.35 -10.24
CA LEU A 58 -25.64 11.37 -9.48
C LEU A 58 -26.22 9.96 -9.59
N ARG A 59 -27.54 9.85 -9.67
CA ARG A 59 -28.21 8.56 -9.93
C ARG A 59 -27.86 8.00 -11.31
N VAL A 60 -27.84 8.85 -12.34
CA VAL A 60 -27.45 8.45 -13.70
C VAL A 60 -25.97 8.04 -13.71
N ALA A 61 -25.10 8.83 -13.08
CA ALA A 61 -23.65 8.58 -13.02
C ALA A 61 -23.29 7.23 -12.38
N GLN A 62 -23.97 6.83 -11.31
CA GLN A 62 -23.72 5.55 -10.61
C GLN A 62 -24.13 4.31 -11.41
N ILE A 63 -25.09 4.44 -12.33
CA ILE A 63 -25.70 3.31 -13.05
C ILE A 63 -25.13 3.19 -14.47
N LEU A 64 -24.49 4.24 -14.97
CA LEU A 64 -23.96 4.36 -16.33
C LEU A 64 -22.99 3.24 -16.78
N PRO A 65 -22.08 2.70 -15.92
CA PRO A 65 -21.19 1.61 -16.30
C PRO A 65 -21.96 0.35 -16.70
N ASP A 66 -22.98 0.01 -15.92
CA ASP A 66 -23.67 -1.29 -15.97
C ASP A 66 -24.83 -1.32 -16.98
N HIS A 67 -25.24 -0.16 -17.49
CA HIS A 67 -26.39 -0.02 -18.41
C HIS A 67 -25.98 0.53 -19.79
N PRO A 68 -25.55 -0.30 -20.74
CA PRO A 68 -25.09 0.15 -22.06
C PRO A 68 -26.18 0.87 -22.88
N LYS A 69 -27.46 0.52 -22.69
CA LYS A 69 -28.59 1.23 -23.34
C LYS A 69 -28.78 2.64 -22.77
N LEU A 70 -28.67 2.80 -21.45
CA LEU A 70 -28.74 4.10 -20.79
C LEU A 70 -27.55 4.96 -21.19
N ARG A 71 -26.35 4.36 -21.23
CA ARG A 71 -25.13 5.05 -21.64
C ARG A 71 -25.22 5.60 -23.06
N LYS A 72 -25.74 4.83 -24.03
CA LYS A 72 -26.02 5.33 -25.37
C LYS A 72 -27.00 6.51 -25.39
N ALA A 73 -28.04 6.47 -24.54
CA ALA A 73 -28.99 7.58 -24.42
C ALA A 73 -28.36 8.83 -23.81
N VAL A 74 -27.46 8.67 -22.82
CA VAL A 74 -26.69 9.78 -22.23
C VAL A 74 -25.68 10.35 -23.23
N VAL A 75 -25.00 9.48 -23.99
CA VAL A 75 -24.10 9.90 -25.08
C VAL A 75 -24.85 10.76 -26.08
N GLN A 76 -26.04 10.33 -26.49
CA GLN A 76 -26.87 11.08 -27.42
C GLN A 76 -27.33 12.41 -26.82
N ALA A 77 -27.83 12.41 -25.59
CA ALA A 77 -28.28 13.64 -24.92
C ALA A 77 -27.14 14.66 -24.72
N LEU A 78 -25.94 14.21 -24.40
CA LEU A 78 -24.76 15.08 -24.31
C LEU A 78 -24.31 15.55 -25.69
N TRP A 79 -24.31 14.67 -26.69
CA TRP A 79 -23.95 15.03 -28.06
C TRP A 79 -24.85 16.14 -28.63
N ASP A 80 -26.14 16.09 -28.32
CA ASP A 80 -27.13 17.08 -28.74
C ASP A 80 -27.05 18.39 -27.93
N ALA A 81 -26.50 18.34 -26.71
CA ALA A 81 -26.33 19.50 -25.83
C ALA A 81 -24.97 20.20 -25.96
N LEU A 82 -23.98 19.55 -26.57
CA LEU A 82 -22.66 20.13 -26.81
C LEU A 82 -22.77 21.22 -27.89
N PRO A 83 -22.16 22.41 -27.70
CA PRO A 83 -22.21 23.48 -28.69
C PRO A 83 -21.64 23.03 -30.05
N GLU A 84 -22.27 23.45 -31.15
CA GLU A 84 -21.87 23.07 -32.52
C GLU A 84 -20.45 23.53 -32.89
N GLN A 85 -19.97 24.60 -32.25
CA GLN A 85 -18.59 25.06 -32.36
C GLN A 85 -17.66 24.16 -31.52
N ARG A 86 -17.33 23.00 -32.10
CA ARG A 86 -16.30 22.06 -31.59
C ARG A 86 -14.88 22.50 -31.94
N GLN A 87 -14.71 23.79 -32.28
CA GLN A 87 -13.44 24.46 -32.52
C GLN A 87 -13.37 25.66 -31.57
N ALA A 88 -12.17 25.96 -31.08
CA ALA A 88 -11.90 27.02 -30.11
C ALA A 88 -12.63 28.31 -30.51
N ALA A 89 -13.61 28.70 -29.71
CA ALA A 89 -14.49 29.79 -30.06
C ALA A 89 -13.83 31.12 -29.71
N GLU A 90 -13.58 31.95 -30.72
CA GLU A 90 -13.33 33.38 -30.55
C GLU A 90 -14.65 34.04 -30.17
N PHE A 91 -14.81 34.45 -28.91
CA PHE A 91 -16.00 35.15 -28.43
C PHE A 91 -15.69 36.61 -28.09
N ALA A 92 -16.55 37.52 -28.56
CA ALA A 92 -16.49 38.97 -28.34
C ALA A 92 -17.02 39.34 -26.94
N LEU A 93 -16.33 40.27 -26.27
CA LEU A 93 -16.48 40.72 -24.88
C LEU A 93 -17.74 41.58 -24.63
N GLU A 94 -18.83 41.01 -24.11
CA GLU A 94 -19.95 41.81 -23.59
C GLU A 94 -20.55 41.31 -22.25
N ASP A 95 -20.15 40.17 -21.70
CA ASP A 95 -20.53 39.75 -20.32
C ASP A 95 -19.47 38.80 -19.71
N ALA A 96 -18.58 39.32 -18.86
CA ALA A 96 -17.38 38.60 -18.40
C ALA A 96 -17.67 37.28 -17.64
N GLU A 97 -18.74 37.23 -16.84
CA GLU A 97 -19.09 36.04 -16.03
C GLU A 97 -19.78 34.93 -16.85
N LYS A 98 -20.69 35.30 -17.76
CA LYS A 98 -21.36 34.35 -18.67
C LYS A 98 -20.37 33.80 -19.71
N GLN A 99 -19.43 34.62 -20.16
CA GLN A 99 -18.36 34.20 -21.07
C GLN A 99 -17.35 33.29 -20.40
N ALA A 100 -16.97 33.54 -19.14
CA ALA A 100 -16.12 32.62 -18.40
C ALA A 100 -16.76 31.22 -18.34
N SER A 101 -18.04 31.14 -17.98
CA SER A 101 -18.78 29.87 -17.94
C SER A 101 -18.85 29.17 -19.31
N GLN A 102 -19.13 29.91 -20.39
CA GLN A 102 -19.16 29.35 -21.74
C GLN A 102 -17.79 28.91 -22.25
N VAL A 103 -16.71 29.61 -21.89
CA VAL A 103 -15.34 29.22 -22.22
C VAL A 103 -14.96 27.93 -21.50
N LEU A 104 -15.30 27.80 -20.21
CA LEU A 104 -15.06 26.59 -19.42
C LEU A 104 -15.83 25.40 -20.00
N LEU A 105 -17.09 25.60 -20.38
CA LEU A 105 -17.88 24.57 -21.05
C LEU A 105 -17.26 24.23 -22.42
N SER A 106 -16.89 25.20 -23.26
CA SER A 106 -16.27 24.89 -24.55
C SER A 106 -14.95 24.10 -24.43
N ALA A 107 -14.15 24.36 -23.39
CA ALA A 107 -12.92 23.62 -23.10
C ALA A 107 -13.23 22.17 -22.67
N LEU A 108 -14.23 21.98 -21.80
CA LEU A 108 -14.69 20.65 -21.39
C LEU A 108 -15.29 19.87 -22.58
N ALA A 109 -16.02 20.54 -23.47
CA ALA A 109 -16.58 19.96 -24.69
C ALA A 109 -15.49 19.46 -25.65
N PHE A 110 -14.40 20.23 -25.78
CA PHE A 110 -13.23 19.84 -26.57
C PHE A 110 -12.55 18.60 -26.00
N ASP A 111 -12.25 18.60 -24.70
CA ASP A 111 -11.60 17.47 -24.03
C ASP A 111 -12.48 16.20 -24.04
N LEU A 112 -13.81 16.34 -23.99
CA LEU A 112 -14.77 15.24 -24.08
C LEU A 112 -14.76 14.51 -25.43
N VAL A 113 -14.50 15.23 -26.52
CA VAL A 113 -14.58 14.70 -27.89
C VAL A 113 -13.20 14.32 -28.45
N ALA A 114 -12.11 14.85 -27.90
CA ALA A 114 -10.74 14.57 -28.34
C ALA A 114 -10.34 13.09 -28.19
N GLY A 115 -10.86 12.39 -27.17
CA GLY A 115 -10.78 10.93 -27.06
C GLY A 115 -9.41 10.35 -26.66
N ASP A 116 -8.34 11.14 -26.62
CA ASP A 116 -7.01 10.72 -26.15
C ASP A 116 -6.88 10.71 -24.61
N THR A 117 -5.80 10.12 -24.09
CA THR A 117 -5.58 9.98 -22.63
C THR A 117 -5.25 11.28 -21.94
N GLU A 118 -4.52 12.19 -22.59
CA GLU A 118 -4.13 13.48 -21.99
C GLU A 118 -5.33 14.40 -21.85
N SER A 119 -6.22 14.41 -22.85
CA SER A 119 -7.50 15.13 -22.84
C SER A 119 -8.42 14.62 -21.73
N ARG A 120 -8.38 13.32 -21.39
CA ARG A 120 -9.16 12.77 -20.26
C ARG A 120 -8.62 13.21 -18.90
N ASP A 121 -7.30 13.28 -18.76
CA ASP A 121 -6.66 13.76 -17.52
C ASP A 121 -6.85 15.28 -17.36
N ARG A 122 -6.78 16.04 -18.47
CA ARG A 122 -7.15 17.46 -18.51
C ARG A 122 -8.62 17.67 -18.15
N LEU A 123 -9.54 16.90 -18.74
CA LEU A 123 -10.97 16.92 -18.45
C LEU A 123 -11.23 16.72 -16.95
N LYS A 124 -10.60 15.70 -16.36
CA LYS A 124 -10.74 15.42 -14.93
C LYS A 124 -10.25 16.58 -14.08
N LYS A 125 -9.03 17.08 -14.34
CA LYS A 125 -8.42 18.18 -13.60
C LYS A 125 -9.25 19.47 -13.71
N ASN A 126 -9.76 19.75 -14.89
CA ASN A 126 -10.60 20.92 -15.17
C ASN A 126 -11.96 20.80 -14.46
N LEU A 127 -12.61 19.63 -14.49
CA LEU A 127 -13.84 19.39 -13.73
C LEU A 127 -13.65 19.51 -12.22
N GLU A 128 -12.55 18.99 -11.67
CA GLU A 128 -12.25 19.11 -10.23
C GLU A 128 -12.00 20.57 -9.83
N ALA A 129 -11.29 21.34 -10.66
CA ALA A 129 -10.99 22.74 -10.40
C ALA A 129 -12.20 23.66 -10.60
N TRP A 130 -13.14 23.28 -11.48
CA TRP A 130 -14.24 24.16 -11.90
C TRP A 130 -15.61 23.72 -11.41
N LYS A 131 -15.75 22.59 -10.71
CA LYS A 131 -17.03 22.11 -10.16
C LYS A 131 -17.80 23.16 -9.34
N ASP A 132 -17.08 24.06 -8.66
CA ASP A 132 -17.66 25.11 -7.80
C ASP A 132 -17.85 26.45 -8.56
N LEU A 133 -17.31 26.55 -9.79
CA LEU A 133 -17.38 27.72 -10.68
C LEU A 133 -18.33 27.51 -11.85
N LEU A 134 -18.79 26.28 -12.08
CA LEU A 134 -19.71 25.92 -13.16
C LEU A 134 -21.13 26.38 -12.80
N PRO A 135 -21.83 27.06 -13.71
CA PRO A 135 -23.12 27.67 -13.40
C PRO A 135 -24.17 26.60 -13.06
N GLU A 136 -24.92 26.82 -11.97
CA GLU A 136 -26.01 25.94 -11.56
C GLU A 136 -27.24 26.02 -12.51
N LYS A 137 -27.24 26.97 -13.46
CA LYS A 137 -28.34 27.24 -14.39
C LYS A 137 -27.83 27.69 -15.77
N LEU A 138 -28.09 26.88 -16.80
CA LEU A 138 -28.25 27.37 -18.16
C LEU A 138 -29.76 27.49 -18.42
N GLU A 139 -30.33 28.66 -18.16
CA GLU A 139 -31.55 29.10 -18.83
C GLU A 139 -31.11 29.65 -20.19
N THR A 140 -31.56 29.00 -21.26
CA THR A 140 -31.32 29.39 -22.65
C THR A 140 -32.13 30.63 -22.99
N GLU A 141 -31.48 31.71 -23.42
CA GLU A 141 -32.09 32.71 -24.30
C GLU A 141 -31.32 32.80 -25.63
N GLU A 142 -32.10 32.97 -26.68
CA GLU A 142 -31.77 32.84 -28.09
C GLU A 142 -30.91 34.00 -28.61
N ALA A 143 -30.15 33.71 -29.66
CA ALA A 143 -29.34 34.66 -30.40
C ALA A 143 -30.19 35.64 -31.24
N SER A 144 -29.77 36.90 -31.33
CA SER A 144 -29.46 37.58 -32.61
C SER A 144 -29.19 39.09 -32.44
N GLY A 145 -28.20 39.60 -33.16
CA GLY A 145 -28.06 41.04 -33.42
C GLY A 145 -26.63 41.50 -33.66
N ALA A 146 -26.32 41.93 -34.89
CA ALA A 146 -24.99 42.13 -35.45
C ALA A 146 -24.51 43.60 -35.51
N SER A 147 -23.27 43.75 -36.03
CA SER A 147 -22.54 44.96 -36.47
C SER A 147 -21.83 45.74 -35.35
N GLY A 148 -20.59 46.20 -35.45
CA GLY A 148 -19.59 46.24 -36.52
C GLY A 148 -18.61 47.37 -36.19
N GLY A 149 -17.30 47.19 -36.32
CA GLY A 149 -16.36 48.29 -36.12
C GLY A 149 -14.90 47.88 -36.01
N ALA A 150 -14.12 48.19 -37.05
CA ALA A 150 -12.69 47.98 -37.14
C ALA A 150 -11.86 48.91 -36.24
N SER A 151 -10.74 48.44 -35.69
CA SER A 151 -9.52 49.27 -35.58
C SER A 151 -8.27 48.42 -35.31
N THR A 152 -7.13 48.97 -35.70
CA THR A 152 -5.80 48.37 -35.90
C THR A 152 -4.82 48.81 -34.81
N ALA A 153 -3.94 47.93 -34.31
CA ALA A 153 -2.59 48.24 -33.78
C ALA A 153 -1.86 46.94 -33.33
N LYS A 154 -0.86 46.43 -34.07
CA LYS A 154 0.61 46.67 -33.99
C LYS A 154 1.38 46.01 -32.81
N GLN A 155 2.18 45.00 -33.20
CA GLN A 155 3.61 44.74 -32.86
C GLN A 155 4.00 44.34 -31.42
N LYS A 156 4.44 43.08 -31.21
CA LYS A 156 5.82 42.50 -31.30
C LYS A 156 6.62 42.59 -29.99
N ALA A 157 7.08 41.43 -29.51
CA ALA A 157 8.45 41.26 -28.99
C ALA A 157 8.88 39.77 -29.04
N LYS A 158 10.02 39.51 -29.71
CA LYS A 158 10.79 38.24 -29.62
C LYS A 158 11.84 38.40 -28.51
N PRO A 159 12.19 37.34 -27.76
CA PRO A 159 13.34 37.37 -26.88
C PRO A 159 14.66 37.07 -27.63
N VAL A 160 15.72 37.75 -27.19
CA VAL A 160 17.10 37.68 -27.67
C VAL A 160 17.84 36.57 -26.91
N THR A 161 18.58 35.72 -27.62
CA THR A 161 19.49 34.71 -27.06
C THR A 161 20.94 35.23 -27.08
N PRO A 162 21.78 35.01 -26.04
CA PRO A 162 23.19 35.37 -26.08
C PRO A 162 24.05 34.28 -26.76
N LEU A 163 25.03 34.73 -27.55
CA LEU A 163 26.11 33.93 -28.12
C LEU A 163 27.22 33.69 -27.10
N GLY A 164 27.88 32.53 -27.16
CA GLY A 164 29.17 32.32 -26.49
C GLY A 164 29.53 30.90 -26.06
N GLN A 165 28.89 29.84 -26.58
CA GLN A 165 29.36 28.46 -26.38
C GLN A 165 29.68 27.87 -27.74
N THR A 166 30.82 27.20 -27.86
CA THR A 166 31.15 26.45 -29.08
C THR A 166 30.08 25.40 -29.31
N THR A 167 29.78 25.08 -30.57
CA THR A 167 28.71 24.13 -30.93
C THR A 167 28.89 22.77 -30.25
N GLU A 168 30.11 22.38 -29.94
CA GLU A 168 30.45 21.12 -29.26
C GLU A 168 30.10 21.15 -27.77
N GLU A 169 30.38 22.23 -27.05
CA GLU A 169 29.99 22.41 -25.64
C GLU A 169 28.45 22.42 -25.48
N LYS A 170 27.74 23.04 -26.44
CA LYS A 170 26.27 22.99 -26.48
C LYS A 170 25.75 21.58 -26.69
N VAL A 171 26.39 20.80 -27.57
CA VAL A 171 26.00 19.40 -27.83
C VAL A 171 26.26 18.53 -26.61
N ILE A 172 27.34 18.74 -25.87
CA ILE A 172 27.63 18.01 -24.63
C ILE A 172 26.60 18.37 -23.55
N GLY A 173 26.35 19.66 -23.31
CA GLY A 173 25.35 20.11 -22.33
C GLY A 173 23.93 19.64 -22.67
N LEU A 174 23.56 19.63 -23.95
CA LEU A 174 22.26 19.08 -24.39
C LEU A 174 22.17 17.56 -24.18
N LYS A 175 23.28 16.82 -24.36
CA LYS A 175 23.31 15.36 -24.09
C LYS A 175 23.17 15.07 -22.60
N GLU A 176 23.81 15.86 -21.74
CA GLU A 176 23.67 15.75 -20.28
C GLU A 176 22.24 16.06 -19.83
N GLN A 177 21.62 17.15 -20.34
CA GLN A 177 20.21 17.46 -20.09
C GLN A 177 19.26 16.36 -20.59
N LEU A 178 19.59 15.70 -21.70
CA LEU A 178 18.81 14.58 -22.22
C LEU A 178 18.95 13.33 -21.32
N LEU A 179 20.13 13.10 -20.75
CA LEU A 179 20.34 12.02 -19.77
C LEU A 179 19.63 12.30 -18.45
N GLU A 180 19.68 13.53 -17.94
CA GLU A 180 18.98 13.94 -16.73
C GLU A 180 17.47 13.87 -16.89
N SER A 181 16.93 14.35 -18.01
CA SER A 181 15.50 14.23 -18.31
C SER A 181 15.06 12.77 -18.46
N ARG A 182 15.89 11.89 -19.05
CA ARG A 182 15.62 10.44 -19.08
C ARG A 182 15.61 9.80 -17.71
N ARG A 183 16.53 10.19 -16.82
CA ARG A 183 16.55 9.72 -15.42
C ARG A 183 15.32 10.19 -14.65
N ALA A 184 14.92 11.45 -14.82
CA ALA A 184 13.72 12.01 -14.20
C ALA A 184 12.45 11.30 -14.72
N LEU A 185 12.37 11.02 -16.02
CA LEU A 185 11.26 10.23 -16.59
C LEU A 185 11.19 8.82 -15.98
N ALA A 186 12.32 8.13 -15.86
CA ALA A 186 12.35 6.79 -15.24
C ALA A 186 11.91 6.82 -13.76
N GLN A 187 12.32 7.83 -13.00
CA GLN A 187 11.88 8.02 -11.61
C GLN A 187 10.36 8.28 -11.52
N MET A 188 9.83 9.13 -12.39
CA MET A 188 8.40 9.42 -12.44
C MET A 188 7.58 8.21 -12.88
N GLU A 189 8.09 7.39 -13.82
CA GLU A 189 7.46 6.13 -14.21
C GLU A 189 7.41 5.13 -13.05
N GLU A 190 8.47 5.05 -12.24
CA GLU A 190 8.52 4.22 -11.04
C GLU A 190 7.53 4.70 -9.96
N GLU A 191 7.44 6.02 -9.73
CA GLU A 191 6.46 6.62 -8.82
C GLU A 191 5.02 6.37 -9.27
N ILE A 192 4.74 6.52 -10.57
CA ILE A 192 3.44 6.18 -11.15
C ILE A 192 3.15 4.69 -10.98
N GLY A 193 4.15 3.82 -11.13
CA GLY A 193 4.03 2.38 -10.85
C GLY A 193 3.63 2.10 -9.40
N ARG A 194 4.32 2.72 -8.44
CA ARG A 194 4.01 2.61 -7.00
C ARG A 194 2.60 3.11 -6.67
N GLU A 195 2.21 4.26 -7.20
CA GLU A 195 0.87 4.82 -6.97
C GLU A 195 -0.24 3.99 -7.65
N ARG A 196 0.02 3.40 -8.82
CA ARG A 196 -0.92 2.45 -9.44
C ARG A 196 -1.12 1.22 -8.57
N GLY A 197 -0.06 0.66 -8.00
CA GLY A 197 -0.12 -0.46 -7.06
C GLY A 197 -0.92 -0.12 -5.80
N ARG A 198 -0.62 1.03 -5.18
CA ARG A 198 -1.36 1.53 -4.02
C ARG A 198 -2.85 1.74 -4.32
N ARG A 199 -3.17 2.27 -5.51
CA ARG A 199 -4.57 2.47 -5.93
C ARG A 199 -5.28 1.15 -6.21
N THR A 200 -4.59 0.12 -6.68
CA THR A 200 -5.21 -1.22 -6.84
C THR A 200 -5.53 -1.85 -5.49
N GLU A 201 -4.60 -1.79 -4.52
CA GLU A 201 -4.84 -2.30 -3.16
C GLU A 201 -6.01 -1.60 -2.48
N LEU A 202 -6.08 -0.26 -2.56
CA LEU A 202 -7.20 0.50 -1.99
C LEU A 202 -8.54 0.18 -2.66
N LYS A 203 -8.54 -0.13 -3.96
CA LYS A 203 -9.76 -0.56 -4.67
C LYS A 203 -10.21 -1.95 -4.23
N GLU A 204 -9.28 -2.86 -3.98
CA GLU A 204 -9.58 -4.20 -3.46
C GLU A 204 -10.17 -4.11 -2.05
N GLN A 205 -9.52 -3.36 -1.15
CA GLN A 205 -10.03 -3.11 0.21
C GLN A 205 -11.43 -2.47 0.20
N LEU A 206 -11.68 -1.51 -0.70
CA LEU A 206 -13.01 -0.92 -0.86
C LEU A 206 -14.03 -1.94 -1.38
N GLY A 207 -13.62 -2.80 -2.30
CA GLY A 207 -14.43 -3.90 -2.82
C GLY A 207 -14.87 -4.86 -1.71
N ASP A 208 -13.93 -5.27 -0.87
CA ASP A 208 -14.17 -6.14 0.28
C ASP A 208 -15.12 -5.49 1.29
N ALA A 209 -14.89 -4.23 1.66
CA ALA A 209 -15.75 -3.49 2.58
C ALA A 209 -17.18 -3.32 2.05
N VAL A 210 -17.34 -3.08 0.75
CA VAL A 210 -18.66 -3.00 0.09
C VAL A 210 -19.35 -4.36 0.07
N ALA A 211 -18.61 -5.45 -0.17
CA ALA A 211 -19.14 -6.81 -0.12
C ALA A 211 -19.63 -7.17 1.30
N GLU A 212 -18.81 -6.91 2.32
CA GLU A 212 -19.18 -7.14 3.73
C GLU A 212 -20.44 -6.36 4.14
N ARG A 213 -20.52 -5.08 3.74
CA ARG A 213 -21.69 -4.25 3.97
C ARG A 213 -22.93 -4.85 3.30
N ARG A 214 -22.82 -5.28 2.04
CA ARG A 214 -23.93 -5.88 1.31
C ARG A 214 -24.40 -7.18 1.95
N ASP A 215 -23.47 -7.99 2.44
CA ASP A 215 -23.80 -9.22 3.16
C ASP A 215 -24.49 -8.93 4.49
N ALA A 216 -24.08 -7.89 5.21
CA ALA A 216 -24.77 -7.42 6.41
C ALA A 216 -26.19 -6.94 6.11
N GLU A 217 -26.38 -6.15 5.05
CA GLU A 217 -27.70 -5.70 4.59
C GLU A 217 -28.60 -6.88 4.19
N ASN A 218 -28.04 -7.88 3.48
CA ASN A 218 -28.75 -9.10 3.11
C ASN A 218 -29.18 -9.92 4.34
N ARG A 219 -28.28 -10.07 5.32
CA ARG A 219 -28.60 -10.73 6.61
C ARG A 219 -29.73 -10.01 7.31
N ALA A 220 -29.63 -8.69 7.48
CA ALA A 220 -30.65 -7.88 8.13
C ALA A 220 -32.01 -7.96 7.41
N ALA A 221 -32.01 -7.96 6.07
CA ALA A 221 -33.22 -8.12 5.28
C ALA A 221 -33.84 -9.51 5.44
N ASN A 222 -33.03 -10.57 5.48
CA ASN A 222 -33.48 -11.93 5.71
C ASN A 222 -34.09 -12.09 7.11
N TRP A 223 -33.45 -11.50 8.12
CA TRP A 223 -33.98 -11.47 9.49
C TRP A 223 -35.31 -10.73 9.60
N LYS A 224 -35.42 -9.57 8.93
CA LYS A 224 -36.68 -8.82 8.88
C LYS A 224 -37.81 -9.64 8.26
N ARG A 225 -37.53 -10.48 7.26
CA ARG A 225 -38.51 -11.41 6.69
C ARG A 225 -38.86 -12.53 7.66
N LYS A 226 -37.87 -13.23 8.23
CA LYS A 226 -38.10 -14.29 9.23
C LYS A 226 -38.96 -13.81 10.40
N LEU A 227 -38.75 -12.57 10.85
CA LEU A 227 -39.53 -11.96 11.95
C LEU A 227 -40.95 -11.55 11.52
N ALA A 228 -41.16 -11.24 10.23
CA ALA A 228 -42.48 -10.93 9.68
C ALA A 228 -43.29 -12.20 9.38
N ASP A 229 -42.62 -13.28 8.99
CA ASP A 229 -43.23 -14.57 8.64
C ASP A 229 -43.50 -15.46 9.86
N SER A 230 -42.87 -15.18 11.01
CA SER A 230 -43.11 -15.89 12.27
C SER A 230 -44.49 -15.55 12.83
N SER A 231 -45.32 -16.57 13.03
CA SER A 231 -46.72 -16.43 13.44
C SER A 231 -46.91 -16.41 14.96
N SER A 232 -45.89 -16.85 15.72
CA SER A 232 -45.94 -16.91 17.19
C SER A 232 -44.81 -16.11 17.85
N ALA A 233 -45.04 -15.67 19.10
CA ALA A 233 -44.00 -15.03 19.90
C ALA A 233 -42.84 -15.98 20.23
N SER A 234 -43.13 -17.28 20.39
CA SER A 234 -42.13 -18.31 20.69
C SER A 234 -41.15 -18.55 19.53
N GLU A 235 -41.62 -18.53 18.28
CA GLU A 235 -40.75 -18.64 17.10
C GLU A 235 -39.81 -17.43 16.96
N ARG A 236 -40.29 -16.23 17.30
CA ARG A 236 -39.48 -15.01 17.30
C ARG A 236 -38.41 -15.05 18.38
N GLU A 237 -38.77 -15.49 19.57
CA GLU A 237 -37.84 -15.62 20.70
C GLU A 237 -36.74 -16.63 20.37
N LYS A 238 -37.09 -17.80 19.81
CA LYS A 238 -36.11 -18.79 19.37
C LYS A 238 -35.16 -18.25 18.30
N ALA A 239 -35.69 -17.57 17.28
CA ALA A 239 -34.87 -16.96 16.23
C ALA A 239 -33.91 -15.87 16.74
N LEU A 240 -34.34 -15.09 17.75
CA LEU A 240 -33.49 -14.09 18.40
C LEU A 240 -32.40 -14.74 19.27
N VAL A 241 -32.73 -15.82 19.98
CA VAL A 241 -31.76 -16.58 20.78
C VAL A 241 -30.69 -17.21 19.89
N ASP A 242 -31.08 -17.82 18.77
CA ASP A 242 -30.14 -18.43 17.82
C ASP A 242 -29.17 -17.37 17.25
N GLU A 243 -29.66 -16.18 16.84
CA GLU A 243 -28.77 -15.11 16.35
C GLU A 243 -27.90 -14.52 17.48
N ALA A 244 -28.39 -14.45 18.71
CA ALA A 244 -27.58 -14.00 19.84
C ALA A 244 -26.42 -14.97 20.12
N VAL A 245 -26.65 -16.28 19.95
CA VAL A 245 -25.59 -17.31 20.05
C VAL A 245 -24.59 -17.14 18.91
N ASP A 246 -25.05 -17.01 17.66
CA ASP A 246 -24.18 -16.79 16.50
C ASP A 246 -23.36 -15.51 16.62
N ALA A 247 -23.98 -14.41 17.07
CA ALA A 247 -23.30 -13.14 17.27
C ALA A 247 -22.21 -13.24 18.34
N ARG A 248 -22.45 -13.96 19.45
CA ARG A 248 -21.44 -14.22 20.48
C ARG A 248 -20.28 -15.06 19.94
N GLN A 249 -20.54 -16.07 19.13
CA GLN A 249 -19.48 -16.87 18.51
C GLN A 249 -18.63 -16.02 17.57
N ARG A 250 -19.25 -15.15 16.76
CA ARG A 250 -18.52 -14.22 15.87
C ARG A 250 -17.69 -13.23 16.67
N GLN A 251 -18.23 -12.68 17.76
CA GLN A 251 -17.49 -11.80 18.67
C GLN A 251 -16.26 -12.51 19.24
N HIS A 252 -16.43 -13.74 19.72
CA HIS A 252 -15.33 -14.51 20.29
C HIS A 252 -14.21 -14.79 19.27
N LEU A 253 -14.56 -15.14 18.03
CA LEU A 253 -13.58 -15.32 16.96
C LEU A 253 -12.88 -14.01 16.59
N ALA A 254 -13.59 -12.88 16.65
CA ALA A 254 -12.98 -11.57 16.41
C ALA A 254 -12.02 -11.17 17.53
N GLU A 255 -12.36 -11.47 18.79
CA GLU A 255 -11.47 -11.29 19.96
C GLU A 255 -10.19 -12.13 19.80
N GLN A 256 -10.30 -13.41 19.45
CA GLN A 256 -9.14 -14.27 19.20
C GLN A 256 -8.23 -13.73 18.06
N LYS A 257 -8.83 -13.20 16.99
CA LYS A 257 -8.07 -12.58 15.90
C LYS A 257 -7.39 -11.29 16.34
N LEU A 258 -8.06 -10.46 17.13
CA LEU A 258 -7.50 -9.23 17.67
C LEU A 258 -6.31 -9.54 18.59
N ASP A 259 -6.44 -10.54 19.45
CA ASP A 259 -5.36 -10.99 20.33
C ASP A 259 -4.15 -11.44 19.51
N LEU A 260 -4.36 -12.26 18.47
CA LEU A 260 -3.30 -12.70 17.55
C LEU A 260 -2.61 -11.51 16.87
N LEU A 261 -3.38 -10.60 16.28
CA LEU A 261 -2.84 -9.42 15.59
C LEU A 261 -2.13 -8.47 16.55
N SER A 262 -2.63 -8.33 17.79
CA SER A 262 -1.98 -7.50 18.81
C SER A 262 -0.62 -8.09 19.20
N TRP A 263 -0.56 -9.41 19.32
CA TRP A 263 0.67 -10.14 19.60
C TRP A 263 1.67 -9.99 18.44
N GLU A 264 1.23 -10.15 17.19
CA GLU A 264 2.07 -9.93 16.00
C GLU A 264 2.57 -8.49 15.89
N ARG A 265 1.71 -7.50 16.15
CA ARG A 265 2.09 -6.08 16.17
C ARG A 265 3.16 -5.81 17.21
N ASP A 266 2.99 -6.34 18.42
CA ASP A 266 3.93 -6.12 19.51
C ASP A 266 5.27 -6.82 19.25
N ASP A 267 5.25 -8.00 18.60
CA ASP A 267 6.45 -8.70 18.12
C ASP A 267 7.19 -7.89 17.04
N LEU A 268 6.46 -7.35 16.06
CA LEU A 268 7.04 -6.48 15.02
C LEU A 268 7.58 -5.16 15.58
N ARG A 269 6.91 -4.57 16.57
CA ARG A 269 7.37 -3.35 17.23
C ARG A 269 8.67 -3.60 17.98
N ALA A 270 8.77 -4.71 18.72
CA ALA A 270 10.02 -5.12 19.34
C ALA A 270 11.12 -5.29 18.27
N CYS A 271 10.79 -5.94 17.14
CA CYS A 271 11.73 -6.11 16.02
C CYS A 271 12.28 -4.79 15.48
N LEU A 272 11.45 -3.75 15.40
CA LEU A 272 11.86 -2.43 14.93
C LEU A 272 12.68 -1.66 15.97
N GLU A 273 12.25 -1.66 17.24
CA GLU A 273 12.99 -1.00 18.33
C GLU A 273 14.41 -1.59 18.47
N ASP A 274 14.55 -2.90 18.29
CA ASP A 274 15.84 -3.58 18.33
C ASP A 274 16.66 -3.39 17.05
N ARG A 275 16.03 -3.21 15.89
CA ARG A 275 16.75 -2.82 14.66
C ARG A 275 17.42 -1.46 14.85
N ASP A 276 16.75 -0.51 15.46
CA ASP A 276 17.31 0.83 15.68
C ASP A 276 18.45 0.78 16.71
N ARG A 277 18.35 -0.07 17.74
CA ARG A 277 19.48 -0.36 18.64
C ARG A 277 20.64 -1.08 17.95
N PHE A 278 20.34 -2.01 17.04
CA PHE A 278 21.33 -2.79 16.30
C PHE A 278 22.26 -1.92 15.46
N TYR A 279 21.77 -0.82 14.89
CA TYR A 279 22.60 0.15 14.18
C TYR A 279 23.32 1.15 15.10
N ALA A 280 22.92 1.22 16.38
CA ALA A 280 23.51 2.12 17.36
C ALA A 280 24.66 1.49 18.18
N VAL A 281 24.92 0.19 18.03
CA VAL A 281 26.04 -0.48 18.72
C VAL A 281 27.37 0.00 18.13
N GLU A 282 28.20 0.63 18.95
CA GLU A 282 29.54 1.08 18.54
C GLU A 282 30.43 -0.10 18.09
N GLU A 283 31.40 0.19 17.21
CA GLU A 283 32.36 -0.82 16.78
C GLU A 283 33.35 -1.14 17.91
N GLU A 284 33.09 -2.23 18.63
CA GLU A 284 34.02 -2.78 19.62
C GLU A 284 35.17 -3.52 18.90
N GLU A 285 36.39 -2.98 18.96
CA GLU A 285 37.59 -3.73 18.57
C GLU A 285 37.97 -4.75 19.66
N VAL A 286 37.63 -6.01 19.43
CA VAL A 286 37.97 -7.11 20.35
C VAL A 286 39.41 -7.58 20.08
N PRO A 287 40.34 -7.46 21.04
CA PRO A 287 41.71 -7.94 20.89
C PRO A 287 41.79 -9.45 20.64
N SER A 288 42.89 -9.93 20.07
CA SER A 288 43.17 -11.38 19.91
C SER A 288 43.36 -12.09 21.27
N PHE A 289 42.81 -13.30 21.39
CA PHE A 289 42.96 -14.20 22.53
C PHE A 289 44.21 -15.09 22.44
N HIS A 290 44.75 -15.38 21.26
CA HIS A 290 45.99 -16.17 21.13
C HIS A 290 47.19 -15.49 21.80
N ASN A 291 47.21 -14.15 21.80
CA ASN A 291 48.35 -13.37 22.28
C ASN A 291 48.16 -12.81 23.71
N ARG A 292 47.08 -13.18 24.40
CA ARG A 292 46.79 -12.69 25.76
C ARG A 292 46.33 -13.83 26.67
N PRO A 293 46.86 -13.93 27.90
CA PRO A 293 46.39 -14.93 28.84
C PRO A 293 44.91 -14.71 29.15
N LEU A 294 44.12 -15.79 29.08
CA LEU A 294 42.74 -15.84 29.56
C LEU A 294 42.66 -15.35 31.02
N LEU A 295 41.49 -14.85 31.42
CA LEU A 295 41.24 -14.51 32.83
C LEU A 295 41.36 -15.78 33.69
N GLN A 296 41.74 -15.65 34.97
CA GLN A 296 41.91 -16.82 35.85
C GLN A 296 40.68 -17.74 35.86
N LYS A 297 39.48 -17.15 35.93
CA LYS A 297 38.20 -17.89 35.90
C LYS A 297 37.99 -18.69 34.60
N GLU A 298 38.52 -18.19 33.48
CA GLU A 298 38.46 -18.85 32.18
C GLU A 298 39.50 -19.96 32.07
N GLN A 299 40.71 -19.75 32.61
CA GLN A 299 41.74 -20.79 32.70
C GLN A 299 41.27 -21.97 33.54
N ASP A 300 40.67 -21.71 34.71
CA ASP A 300 40.12 -22.75 35.58
C ASP A 300 39.02 -23.55 34.87
N LEU A 301 38.17 -22.86 34.09
CA LEU A 301 37.10 -23.48 33.31
C LEU A 301 37.65 -24.31 32.15
N ALA A 302 38.64 -23.80 31.40
CA ALA A 302 39.30 -24.52 30.33
C ALA A 302 40.01 -25.78 30.83
N ALA A 303 40.66 -25.70 32.00
CA ALA A 303 41.27 -26.87 32.65
C ALA A 303 40.21 -27.92 33.04
N LEU A 304 39.05 -27.48 33.55
CA LEU A 304 37.93 -28.39 33.84
C LEU A 304 37.39 -29.06 32.57
N ILE A 305 37.28 -28.33 31.46
CA ILE A 305 36.86 -28.89 30.16
C ILE A 305 37.88 -29.92 29.69
N ALA A 306 39.17 -29.59 29.69
CA ALA A 306 40.24 -30.50 29.30
C ALA A 306 40.22 -31.80 30.13
N ASN A 307 39.95 -31.70 31.43
CA ASN A 307 39.87 -32.85 32.33
C ASN A 307 38.68 -33.79 32.05
N THR A 308 37.62 -33.32 31.37
CA THR A 308 36.51 -34.21 31.00
C THR A 308 36.84 -35.12 29.81
N GLY A 309 37.79 -34.73 28.95
CA GLY A 309 38.12 -35.46 27.72
C GLY A 309 36.98 -35.53 26.68
N LEU A 310 35.87 -34.83 26.91
CA LEU A 310 34.73 -34.79 26.01
C LEU A 310 34.75 -33.53 25.14
N PRO A 311 34.56 -33.64 23.81
CA PRO A 311 34.49 -32.47 22.95
C PRO A 311 33.10 -31.80 23.07
N PHE A 312 33.02 -30.68 23.80
CA PHE A 312 31.79 -29.89 23.85
C PHE A 312 31.56 -29.15 22.53
N ARG A 313 30.34 -29.27 21.99
CA ARG A 313 29.90 -28.61 20.75
C ARG A 313 28.79 -27.62 21.05
N VAL A 314 29.07 -26.32 20.92
CA VAL A 314 28.11 -25.24 21.23
C VAL A 314 27.66 -24.56 19.95
N LEU A 315 26.36 -24.60 19.68
CA LEU A 315 25.76 -23.87 18.56
C LEU A 315 25.36 -22.47 19.02
N VAL A 316 25.83 -21.44 18.33
CA VAL A 316 25.39 -20.06 18.49
C VAL A 316 24.44 -19.73 17.35
N VAL A 317 23.19 -19.36 17.64
CA VAL A 317 22.20 -19.00 16.62
C VAL A 317 21.72 -17.58 16.82
N GLY A 318 21.65 -16.83 15.74
CA GLY A 318 21.13 -15.47 15.72
C GLY A 318 22.17 -14.45 15.30
N GLY A 319 21.78 -13.19 15.42
CA GLY A 319 22.58 -12.05 15.01
C GLY A 319 22.56 -11.79 13.51
N GLY A 320 22.60 -10.49 13.19
CA GLY A 320 22.80 -10.00 11.83
C GLY A 320 24.28 -9.85 11.50
N GLU A 321 24.54 -9.30 10.31
CA GLU A 321 25.89 -9.10 9.74
C GLU A 321 26.90 -8.38 10.68
N PRO A 322 26.53 -7.31 11.42
CA PRO A 322 27.42 -6.65 12.38
C PRO A 322 27.82 -7.51 13.57
N GLN A 323 27.04 -8.52 13.95
CA GLN A 323 27.41 -9.43 15.04
C GLN A 323 28.28 -10.56 14.48
N TYR A 324 27.96 -11.02 13.27
CA TYR A 324 28.70 -12.06 12.57
C TYR A 324 30.17 -11.67 12.31
N ARG A 325 30.52 -10.38 12.33
CA ARG A 325 31.93 -9.92 12.31
C ARG A 325 32.79 -10.53 13.43
N HIS A 326 32.18 -10.91 14.55
CA HIS A 326 32.88 -11.55 15.66
C HIS A 326 32.91 -13.08 15.55
N HIS A 327 32.53 -13.65 14.40
CA HIS A 327 32.63 -15.09 14.14
C HIS A 327 34.06 -15.60 14.34
N ASP A 328 35.06 -14.91 13.79
CA ASP A 328 36.45 -15.35 13.89
C ASP A 328 36.95 -15.28 15.34
N LYS A 329 36.45 -14.30 16.11
CA LYS A 329 36.71 -14.18 17.55
C LYS A 329 36.06 -15.29 18.35
N LEU A 330 34.88 -15.74 17.95
CA LEU A 330 34.23 -16.91 18.55
C LEU A 330 35.06 -18.17 18.33
N GLN A 331 35.58 -18.37 17.12
CA GLN A 331 36.41 -19.54 16.80
C GLN A 331 37.72 -19.50 17.61
N GLU A 332 38.41 -18.36 17.59
CA GLU A 332 39.63 -18.13 18.38
C GLU A 332 39.38 -18.40 19.88
N TYR A 333 38.28 -17.90 20.45
CA TYR A 333 37.92 -18.15 21.84
C TYR A 333 37.60 -19.64 22.12
N ALA A 334 36.89 -20.30 21.20
CA ALA A 334 36.55 -21.72 21.34
C ALA A 334 37.79 -22.62 21.35
N GLU A 335 38.75 -22.34 20.47
CA GLU A 335 40.05 -23.01 20.43
C GLU A 335 40.83 -22.87 21.74
N VAL A 336 40.94 -21.64 22.25
CA VAL A 336 41.70 -21.38 23.49
C VAL A 336 41.02 -22.01 24.72
N MET A 337 39.70 -22.09 24.75
CA MET A 337 38.93 -22.70 25.84
C MET A 337 38.79 -24.23 25.74
N GLY A 338 39.09 -24.82 24.58
CA GLY A 338 39.01 -26.27 24.36
C GLY A 338 37.60 -26.80 24.05
N PHE A 339 36.74 -25.99 23.41
CA PHE A 339 35.45 -26.45 22.90
C PHE A 339 35.30 -26.12 21.41
N THR A 340 34.25 -26.63 20.78
CA THR A 340 33.94 -26.32 19.38
C THR A 340 32.68 -25.49 19.29
N SER A 341 32.67 -24.49 18.42
CA SER A 341 31.51 -23.63 18.23
C SER A 341 31.18 -23.40 16.77
N THR A 342 29.89 -23.30 16.47
CA THR A 342 29.40 -22.89 15.15
C THR A 342 28.48 -21.71 15.34
N TRP A 343 28.66 -20.64 14.56
CA TRP A 343 27.71 -19.54 14.49
C TRP A 343 26.81 -19.71 13.26
N ARG A 344 25.49 -19.75 13.46
CA ARG A 344 24.49 -19.68 12.41
C ARG A 344 23.70 -18.38 12.51
N MET A 345 23.77 -17.54 11.48
CA MET A 345 22.89 -16.38 11.36
C MET A 345 21.44 -16.87 11.25
N ALA A 346 20.52 -16.22 11.95
CA ALA A 346 19.10 -16.59 11.88
C ALA A 346 18.40 -15.82 10.76
N GLU A 347 17.78 -16.55 9.83
CA GLU A 347 16.87 -15.97 8.84
C GLU A 347 15.46 -15.83 9.43
N TYR A 348 15.06 -14.61 9.75
CA TYR A 348 13.75 -14.33 10.38
C TYR A 348 12.56 -14.62 9.44
N VAL A 349 12.77 -14.61 8.12
CA VAL A 349 11.70 -14.78 7.11
C VAL A 349 11.22 -16.23 7.00
N SER A 350 12.02 -17.22 7.41
CA SER A 350 11.71 -18.65 7.29
C SER A 350 12.08 -19.48 8.51
N TRP A 351 11.88 -18.91 9.71
CA TRP A 351 12.28 -19.51 10.98
C TRP A 351 11.69 -20.91 11.24
N HIS A 352 10.51 -21.23 10.69
CA HIS A 352 9.90 -22.57 10.81
C HIS A 352 10.78 -23.67 10.20
N LYS A 353 11.37 -23.44 9.02
CA LYS A 353 12.28 -24.41 8.38
C LYS A 353 13.59 -24.56 9.17
N GLU A 354 14.05 -23.47 9.77
CA GLU A 354 15.22 -23.48 10.65
C GLU A 354 14.95 -24.26 11.95
N MET A 355 13.71 -24.36 12.44
CA MET A 355 13.38 -25.17 13.63
C MET A 355 13.54 -26.67 13.39
N ASP A 356 13.09 -27.21 12.26
CA ASP A 356 13.23 -28.63 11.94
C ASP A 356 14.71 -29.02 11.82
N LYS A 357 15.48 -28.15 11.16
CA LYS A 357 16.94 -28.28 11.03
C LYS A 357 17.64 -28.16 12.39
N LEU A 358 17.26 -27.18 13.21
CA LEU A 358 17.76 -27.02 14.57
C LEU A 358 17.47 -28.26 15.41
N GLY A 359 16.29 -28.86 15.30
CA GLY A 359 15.96 -30.11 15.97
C GLY A 359 16.88 -31.26 15.58
N THR A 360 17.15 -31.41 14.29
CA THR A 360 18.08 -32.42 13.78
C THR A 360 19.51 -32.18 14.29
N ASP A 361 19.97 -30.93 14.22
CA ASP A 361 21.33 -30.54 14.65
C ASP A 361 21.51 -30.68 16.17
N MET A 362 20.54 -30.25 16.97
CA MET A 362 20.58 -30.40 18.43
C MET A 362 20.53 -31.86 18.85
N ASN A 363 19.88 -32.75 18.09
CA ASN A 363 19.89 -34.18 18.40
C ASN A 363 21.21 -34.87 18.06
N THR A 364 21.92 -34.42 17.01
CA THR A 364 23.04 -35.18 16.43
C THR A 364 24.40 -34.54 16.60
N ARG A 365 24.48 -33.21 16.62
CA ARG A 365 25.73 -32.45 16.39
C ARG A 365 26.13 -31.52 17.52
N TYR A 366 25.19 -31.00 18.30
CA TYR A 366 25.48 -29.99 19.32
C TYR A 366 24.99 -30.41 20.69
N ASP A 367 25.74 -30.00 21.71
CA ASP A 367 25.50 -30.35 23.11
C ASP A 367 24.79 -29.21 23.84
N ALA A 368 24.94 -27.97 23.37
CA ALA A 368 24.23 -26.80 23.87
C ALA A 368 23.92 -25.76 22.78
N LEU A 369 22.97 -24.89 23.08
CA LEU A 369 22.52 -23.79 22.24
C LEU A 369 22.67 -22.45 22.97
N VAL A 370 23.33 -21.49 22.32
CA VAL A 370 23.31 -20.08 22.69
C VAL A 370 22.51 -19.33 21.64
N ILE A 371 21.49 -18.61 22.08
CA ILE A 371 20.65 -17.80 21.21
C ILE A 371 21.08 -16.35 21.37
N LEU A 372 21.69 -15.78 20.34
CA LEU A 372 21.97 -14.35 20.27
C LEU A 372 20.64 -13.63 20.08
N HIS A 373 20.25 -12.92 21.13
CA HIS A 373 18.93 -12.38 21.26
C HIS A 373 18.99 -10.88 21.42
N TRP A 374 18.22 -10.23 20.56
CA TRP A 374 17.70 -8.89 20.83
C TRP A 374 16.17 -8.99 20.91
N ASN A 375 15.50 -9.75 20.02
CA ASN A 375 14.03 -9.87 19.98
C ASN A 375 13.42 -11.12 20.62
N ARG A 376 12.47 -10.94 21.57
CA ARG A 376 11.59 -11.96 22.22
C ARG A 376 10.60 -12.65 21.26
N THR A 377 11.10 -13.27 20.20
CA THR A 377 10.30 -13.97 19.18
C THR A 377 9.86 -15.37 19.60
N THR A 378 8.81 -15.88 18.94
CA THR A 378 8.40 -17.30 18.94
C THR A 378 9.55 -18.28 18.73
N PHE A 379 10.60 -17.86 18.02
CA PHE A 379 11.82 -18.64 17.81
C PHE A 379 12.47 -19.07 19.13
N THR A 380 12.69 -18.17 20.09
CA THR A 380 13.40 -18.51 21.34
C THR A 380 12.63 -19.53 22.17
N LYS A 381 11.30 -19.40 22.21
CA LYS A 381 10.43 -20.37 22.87
C LYS A 381 10.52 -21.74 22.19
N LYS A 382 10.42 -21.77 20.86
CA LYS A 382 10.48 -23.01 20.06
C LYS A 382 11.86 -23.67 20.10
N ALA A 383 12.93 -22.91 20.02
CA ALA A 383 14.30 -23.40 20.16
C ALA A 383 14.54 -24.03 21.54
N ARG A 384 13.96 -23.45 22.61
CA ARG A 384 14.00 -24.04 23.95
C ARG A 384 13.18 -25.32 24.03
N GLU A 385 12.00 -25.37 23.41
CA GLU A 385 11.20 -26.60 23.29
C GLU A 385 12.01 -27.71 22.60
N VAL A 386 12.72 -27.38 21.51
CA VAL A 386 13.61 -28.31 20.79
C VAL A 386 14.74 -28.81 21.66
N CYS A 387 15.45 -27.93 22.38
CA CYS A 387 16.53 -28.34 23.28
C CYS A 387 16.02 -29.21 24.43
N ASN A 388 14.82 -28.92 24.92
CA ASN A 388 14.14 -29.73 25.94
C ASN A 388 13.82 -31.15 25.43
N GLN A 389 13.32 -31.26 24.20
CA GLN A 389 13.06 -32.54 23.55
C GLN A 389 14.35 -33.32 23.26
N ALA A 390 15.44 -32.63 22.93
CA ALA A 390 16.75 -33.21 22.64
C ALA A 390 17.56 -33.60 23.90
N GLY A 391 16.88 -33.99 24.99
CA GLY A 391 17.53 -34.39 26.25
C GLY A 391 17.82 -33.23 27.20
N GLN A 392 16.92 -32.24 27.25
CA GLN A 392 17.04 -31.06 28.12
C GLN A 392 18.32 -30.25 27.92
N LYS A 393 18.92 -30.22 26.74
CA LYS A 393 20.22 -29.58 26.49
C LYS A 393 20.25 -28.11 26.94
N PRO A 394 21.37 -27.59 27.46
CA PRO A 394 21.48 -26.18 27.85
C PRO A 394 21.10 -25.26 26.68
N CYS A 395 20.22 -24.30 26.97
CA CYS A 395 19.71 -23.33 26.01
C CYS A 395 19.69 -21.95 26.66
N ILE A 396 20.70 -21.14 26.40
CA ILE A 396 20.89 -19.83 27.04
C ILE A 396 20.65 -18.70 26.03
N THR A 397 19.98 -17.66 26.47
CA THR A 397 19.71 -16.45 25.70
C THR A 397 20.77 -15.40 26.04
N CYS A 398 21.52 -14.95 25.04
CA CYS A 398 22.54 -13.90 25.16
C CYS A 398 21.93 -12.56 24.74
N TYR A 399 21.85 -11.59 25.65
CA TYR A 399 21.61 -10.20 25.28
C TYR A 399 22.93 -9.62 24.79
N TYR A 400 23.04 -9.47 23.49
CA TYR A 400 24.33 -9.25 22.86
C TYR A 400 24.71 -7.77 22.86
N GLU A 401 25.42 -7.26 23.86
CA GLU A 401 25.88 -5.86 23.91
C GLU A 401 27.33 -5.69 23.43
N GLY A 402 27.94 -6.76 22.91
CA GLY A 402 29.34 -6.84 22.53
C GLY A 402 29.85 -8.26 22.66
N PHE A 403 31.10 -8.51 22.27
CA PHE A 403 31.65 -9.87 22.37
C PHE A 403 31.82 -10.33 23.81
N THR A 404 31.99 -9.38 24.73
CA THR A 404 32.10 -9.65 26.18
C THR A 404 30.85 -10.35 26.72
N SER A 405 29.64 -9.94 26.32
CA SER A 405 28.41 -10.58 26.82
C SER A 405 28.20 -11.99 26.25
N LEU A 406 28.61 -12.22 25.00
CA LEU A 406 28.66 -13.57 24.42
C LEU A 406 29.66 -14.45 25.17
N ARG A 407 30.83 -13.92 25.52
CA ARG A 407 31.85 -14.65 26.27
C ARG A 407 31.34 -15.12 27.63
N GLU A 408 30.69 -14.23 28.40
CA GLU A 408 30.08 -14.58 29.68
C GLU A 408 28.99 -15.64 29.53
N THR A 409 28.15 -15.50 28.50
CA THR A 409 27.09 -16.46 28.20
C THR A 409 27.65 -17.84 27.83
N LEU A 410 28.73 -17.89 27.05
CA LEU A 410 29.43 -19.12 26.71
C LEU A 410 30.03 -19.80 27.95
N GLN A 411 30.64 -19.03 28.85
CA GLN A 411 31.16 -19.58 30.10
C GLN A 411 30.05 -20.22 30.94
N GLU A 412 28.89 -19.56 31.05
CA GLU A 412 27.74 -20.11 31.76
C GLU A 412 27.22 -21.39 31.09
N CYS A 413 27.13 -21.39 29.75
CA CYS A 413 26.74 -22.55 28.96
C CYS A 413 27.67 -23.75 29.21
N LEU A 414 28.99 -23.51 29.20
CA LEU A 414 30.00 -24.54 29.45
C LEU A 414 29.95 -25.06 30.89
N ARG A 415 29.68 -24.21 31.89
CA ARG A 415 29.47 -24.66 33.28
C ARG A 415 28.26 -25.59 33.40
N GLN A 416 27.17 -25.31 32.69
CA GLN A 416 26.00 -26.19 32.67
C GLN A 416 26.28 -27.53 31.99
N LEU A 417 27.08 -27.54 30.93
CA LEU A 417 27.54 -28.78 30.29
C LEU A 417 28.43 -29.60 31.21
N LEU A 418 29.41 -28.96 31.87
CA LEU A 418 30.28 -29.61 32.86
C LEU A 418 29.49 -30.20 34.04
N GLY A 419 28.46 -29.49 34.51
CA GLY A 419 27.59 -29.97 35.59
C GLY A 419 26.80 -31.23 35.22
N ARG A 420 26.68 -31.56 33.93
CA ARG A 420 26.00 -32.77 33.41
C ARG A 420 26.97 -33.87 32.98
N ALA A 421 28.21 -33.51 32.69
CA ALA A 421 29.27 -34.46 32.34
C ALA A 421 29.87 -35.15 33.57
N ARG A 422 29.59 -34.62 34.77
CA ARG A 422 29.80 -35.27 36.06
C ARG A 422 28.60 -36.13 36.42
#